data_AF-A0A538GR38-F1
#
_entry.id   AF-A0A538GR38-F1
#
_cell.length_a   1.000
_cell.length_b   1.000
_cell.length_c   1.000
_cell.angle_alpha   90.00
_cell.angle_beta   90.00
_cell.angle_gamma   90.00
#
_symmetry.space_group_name_H-M   'P 1'
#
loop_
_entity.id
_entity.type
_entity.pdbx_description
1 polymer ?
#
loop_
_entity_poly.entity_id
_entity_poly.type
_entity_poly.pdbx_seq_one_letter_code
_entity_poly.pdbx_strand_id
1 'polypeptide(L)'
;MAVLRLPEPFDFELSTERFRAFGPDLANLWVDGALHRVVGRREVRIEPARGGVRVEPLDAETRPVVLKLLGAEFDLGAFYRWARRDPVLRRLTRELVGFRPPLAPDPFETLIGSITAQQVSMFAAFAIRNRLIERFGRRAEHAYAFPTAKRLRDATQDKLTALGFSGRKAEYVLGLAQEPVDLRELAELPDDEVKRRLVSIRGIGEWTAIWFLARHLARPRAWPIGDLALDKAVRTLYPEAGDPRAFGERFEPFQNLSAHYLLTGLRLQV
;
A
#
# COMPACT_ATOMS: atom_id res chain seq x y z
N MET A 1 8.31 -16.37 -19.14
CA MET A 1 7.36 -15.39 -18.56
C MET A 1 6.36 -14.87 -19.58
N ALA A 2 5.06 -14.89 -19.26
CA ALA A 2 4.00 -14.33 -20.11
C ALA A 2 3.84 -12.82 -19.87
N VAL A 3 3.42 -12.06 -20.89
CA VAL A 3 3.19 -10.60 -20.75
C VAL A 3 1.79 -10.34 -20.22
N LEU A 4 1.72 -9.71 -19.05
CA LEU A 4 0.50 -9.13 -18.48
C LEU A 4 0.43 -7.65 -18.85
N ARG A 5 -0.56 -7.27 -19.65
CA ARG A 5 -0.79 -5.88 -20.06
C ARG A 5 -1.33 -5.05 -18.90
N LEU A 6 -0.84 -3.81 -18.80
CA LEU A 6 -1.37 -2.78 -17.91
C LEU A 6 -1.85 -1.58 -18.77
N PRO A 7 -2.83 -0.80 -18.29
CA PRO A 7 -3.21 0.42 -19.00
C PRO A 7 -2.00 1.36 -19.12
N GLU A 8 -1.84 2.06 -20.24
CA GLU A 8 -0.78 3.06 -20.39
C GLU A 8 -1.28 4.46 -19.97
N PRO A 9 -0.41 5.34 -19.46
CA PRO A 9 1.02 5.13 -19.21
C PRO A 9 1.28 4.22 -17.99
N PHE A 10 2.35 3.43 -18.02
CA PHE A 10 2.83 2.66 -16.85
C PHE A 10 4.36 2.71 -16.75
N ASP A 11 4.86 3.07 -15.57
CA ASP A 11 6.27 2.95 -15.22
C ASP A 11 6.44 1.95 -14.07
N PHE A 12 7.01 0.78 -14.38
CA PHE A 12 7.18 -0.30 -13.41
C PHE A 12 8.16 0.06 -12.29
N GLU A 13 9.32 0.61 -12.64
CA GLU A 13 10.37 0.95 -11.67
C GLU A 13 9.86 2.03 -10.72
N LEU A 14 9.25 3.10 -11.25
CA LEU A 14 8.70 4.18 -10.45
C LEU A 14 7.55 3.72 -9.56
N SER A 15 6.65 2.88 -10.08
CA SER A 15 5.50 2.36 -9.32
C SER A 15 5.89 1.43 -8.18
N THR A 16 7.05 0.77 -8.28
CA THR A 16 7.48 -0.26 -7.32
C THR A 16 8.72 0.14 -6.51
N GLU A 17 9.28 1.33 -6.77
CA GLU A 17 10.45 1.86 -6.06
C GLU A 17 10.25 1.88 -4.54
N ARG A 18 9.01 2.08 -4.07
CA ARG A 18 8.70 2.07 -2.63
C ARG A 18 8.98 0.75 -1.91
N PHE A 19 9.12 -0.36 -2.63
CA PHE A 19 9.54 -1.64 -2.05
C PHE A 19 11.04 -1.72 -1.76
N ARG A 20 11.79 -0.67 -2.13
CA ARG A 20 13.22 -0.49 -1.84
C ARG A 20 13.52 0.80 -1.07
N ALA A 21 12.61 1.78 -1.10
CA ALA A 21 12.80 3.11 -0.52
C ALA A 21 13.11 3.13 1.00
N PHE A 22 12.65 2.13 1.75
CA PHE A 22 12.76 2.10 3.22
C PHE A 22 13.49 0.84 3.73
N GLY A 23 14.30 0.22 2.87
CA GLY A 23 14.85 -1.11 3.05
C GLY A 23 14.10 -2.16 2.22
N PRO A 24 14.52 -3.44 2.27
CA PRO A 24 13.84 -4.50 1.53
C PRO A 24 12.40 -4.68 2.02
N ASP A 25 11.48 -5.04 1.14
CA ASP A 25 10.16 -5.57 1.50
C ASP A 25 10.16 -7.09 1.28
N LEU A 26 10.23 -7.89 2.35
CA LEU A 26 10.32 -9.35 2.18
C LEU A 26 9.07 -9.99 1.56
N ALA A 27 7.92 -9.31 1.58
CA ALA A 27 6.70 -9.76 0.89
C ALA A 27 6.66 -9.32 -0.58
N ASN A 28 7.43 -8.30 -0.95
CA ASN A 28 7.51 -7.72 -2.29
C ASN A 28 9.00 -7.44 -2.62
N LEU A 29 9.79 -8.51 -2.71
CA LEU A 29 11.25 -8.40 -2.68
C LEU A 29 11.81 -8.14 -4.08
N TRP A 30 12.68 -7.13 -4.19
CA TRP A 30 13.41 -6.88 -5.42
C TRP A 30 14.70 -7.72 -5.49
N VAL A 31 14.84 -8.52 -6.55
CA VAL A 31 16.04 -9.34 -6.85
C VAL A 31 16.26 -9.36 -8.37
N ASP A 32 17.50 -9.12 -8.81
CA ASP A 32 17.92 -9.24 -10.21
C ASP A 32 16.98 -8.59 -11.23
N GLY A 33 16.64 -7.31 -11.00
CA GLY A 33 15.80 -6.51 -11.90
C GLY A 33 14.31 -6.91 -11.89
N ALA A 34 13.87 -7.74 -10.96
CA ALA A 34 12.48 -8.19 -10.85
C ALA A 34 11.93 -8.02 -9.43
N LEU A 35 10.61 -7.89 -9.35
CA LEU A 35 9.85 -7.95 -8.12
C LEU A 35 9.35 -9.39 -7.89
N HIS A 36 9.62 -9.93 -6.71
CA HIS A 36 9.21 -11.26 -6.28
C HIS A 36 8.15 -11.16 -5.18
N ARG A 37 7.03 -11.86 -5.36
CA ARG A 37 5.95 -11.95 -4.37
C ARG A 37 5.41 -13.36 -4.30
N VAL A 38 5.14 -13.87 -3.10
CA VAL A 38 4.49 -15.17 -2.95
C VAL A 38 2.96 -15.02 -3.02
N VAL A 39 2.34 -15.75 -3.93
CA VAL A 39 0.88 -15.85 -4.10
C VAL A 39 0.47 -17.29 -3.84
N GLY A 40 -0.41 -17.50 -2.85
CA GLY A 40 -0.75 -18.83 -2.37
C GLY A 40 0.51 -19.57 -1.92
N ARG A 41 0.93 -20.59 -2.68
CA ARG A 41 2.15 -21.34 -2.40
C ARG A 41 3.34 -21.02 -3.30
N ARG A 42 3.17 -20.16 -4.31
CA ARG A 42 4.07 -20.00 -5.44
C ARG A 42 4.73 -18.63 -5.43
N GLU A 43 6.03 -18.57 -5.68
CA GLU A 43 6.71 -17.31 -5.90
C GLU A 43 6.44 -16.82 -7.32
N VAL A 44 6.02 -15.57 -7.43
CA VAL A 44 5.73 -14.89 -8.69
C VAL A 44 6.83 -13.88 -8.93
N ARG A 45 7.53 -14.03 -10.05
CA ARG A 45 8.50 -13.07 -10.57
C ARG A 45 7.81 -12.11 -11.53
N ILE A 46 8.07 -10.82 -11.36
CA ILE A 46 7.45 -9.72 -12.13
C ILE A 46 8.57 -8.82 -12.64
N GLU A 47 8.67 -8.67 -13.96
CA GLU A 47 9.69 -7.87 -14.64
C GLU A 47 9.06 -6.79 -15.52
N PRO A 48 9.72 -5.64 -15.74
CA PRO A 48 9.24 -4.65 -16.69
C PRO A 48 9.15 -5.22 -18.11
N ALA A 49 8.11 -4.85 -18.84
CA ALA A 49 7.94 -5.20 -20.24
C ALA A 49 7.22 -4.08 -20.99
N ARG A 50 7.45 -3.96 -22.30
CA ARG A 50 6.76 -2.94 -23.11
C ARG A 50 5.24 -3.16 -23.06
N GLY A 51 4.50 -2.18 -22.54
CA GLY A 51 3.04 -2.24 -22.43
C GLY A 51 2.52 -3.02 -21.20
N GLY A 52 3.35 -3.21 -20.16
CA GLY A 52 2.97 -3.92 -18.93
C GLY A 52 4.15 -4.58 -18.22
N VAL A 53 4.00 -5.85 -17.84
CA VAL A 53 5.02 -6.63 -17.15
C VAL A 53 5.09 -8.06 -17.66
N ARG A 54 6.26 -8.68 -17.59
CA ARG A 54 6.42 -10.14 -17.72
C ARG A 54 6.18 -10.77 -16.35
N VAL A 55 5.36 -11.80 -16.28
CA VAL A 55 4.96 -12.48 -15.04
C VAL A 55 5.16 -13.98 -15.18
N GLU A 56 5.70 -14.61 -14.14
CA GLU A 56 5.84 -16.07 -14.06
C GLU A 56 5.77 -16.57 -12.60
N PRO A 57 4.86 -17.52 -12.29
CA PRO A 57 3.78 -18.02 -13.15
C PRO A 57 2.66 -16.98 -13.34
N LEU A 58 2.00 -16.98 -14.51
CA LEU A 58 0.82 -16.16 -14.80
C LEU A 58 -0.40 -17.04 -15.05
N ASP A 59 -1.38 -17.01 -14.15
CA ASP A 59 -2.64 -17.74 -14.27
C ASP A 59 -3.80 -17.05 -13.53
N ALA A 60 -4.92 -17.75 -13.37
CA ALA A 60 -6.12 -17.23 -12.72
C ALA A 60 -5.91 -16.83 -11.24
N GLU A 61 -4.93 -17.41 -10.54
CA GLU A 61 -4.64 -17.07 -9.14
C GLU A 61 -3.66 -15.89 -9.06
N THR A 62 -2.60 -15.88 -9.88
CA THR A 62 -1.54 -14.86 -9.77
C THR A 62 -1.88 -13.56 -10.48
N ARG A 63 -2.63 -13.62 -11.59
CA ARG A 63 -3.01 -12.44 -12.39
C ARG A 63 -3.73 -11.35 -11.58
N PRO A 64 -4.81 -11.62 -10.83
CA PRO A 64 -5.51 -10.56 -10.08
C PRO A 64 -4.61 -9.95 -8.99
N VAL A 65 -3.75 -10.75 -8.36
CA VAL A 65 -2.83 -10.27 -7.33
C VAL A 65 -1.78 -9.33 -7.92
N VAL A 66 -1.20 -9.68 -9.08
CA VAL A 66 -0.22 -8.83 -9.77
C VAL A 66 -0.85 -7.54 -10.28
N LEU A 67 -2.05 -7.61 -10.88
CA LEU A 67 -2.78 -6.41 -11.32
C LEU A 67 -3.04 -5.46 -10.15
N LYS A 68 -3.51 -5.98 -9.02
CA LYS A 68 -3.76 -5.18 -7.82
C LYS A 68 -2.46 -4.60 -7.26
N LEU A 69 -1.42 -5.43 -7.11
CA LEU A 69 -0.10 -4.99 -6.63
C LEU A 69 0.45 -3.82 -7.45
N LEU A 70 0.23 -3.82 -8.77
CA LEU A 70 0.70 -2.78 -9.69
C LEU A 70 -0.31 -1.63 -9.89
N GLY A 71 -1.34 -1.55 -9.04
CA GLY A 71 -2.28 -0.43 -9.01
C GLY A 71 -3.19 -0.36 -10.24
N ALA A 72 -3.48 -1.49 -10.91
CA ALA A 72 -4.29 -1.52 -12.12
C ALA A 72 -5.73 -0.99 -11.93
N GLU A 73 -6.19 -0.88 -10.69
CA GLU A 73 -7.49 -0.30 -10.31
C GLU A 73 -7.53 1.22 -10.54
N PHE A 74 -6.38 1.91 -10.65
CA PHE A 74 -6.32 3.36 -10.85
C PHE A 74 -6.43 3.78 -12.32
N ASP A 75 -7.38 4.66 -12.63
CA ASP A 75 -7.49 5.35 -13.92
C ASP A 75 -6.57 6.59 -13.97
N LEU A 76 -5.32 6.36 -14.39
CA LEU A 76 -4.37 7.45 -14.60
C LEU A 76 -4.77 8.39 -15.74
N GLY A 77 -5.51 7.92 -16.75
CA GLY A 77 -5.92 8.75 -17.87
C GLY A 77 -6.90 9.83 -17.43
N ALA A 78 -7.91 9.46 -16.65
CA ALA A 78 -8.85 10.41 -16.06
C ALA A 78 -8.15 11.34 -15.06
N PHE A 79 -7.29 10.80 -14.20
CA PHE A 79 -6.51 11.61 -13.26
C PHE A 79 -5.64 12.65 -13.97
N TYR A 80 -4.90 12.27 -15.02
CA TYR A 80 -4.03 13.19 -15.75
C TYR A 80 -4.81 14.29 -16.47
N ARG A 81 -5.98 13.97 -17.06
CA ARG A 81 -6.84 14.99 -17.67
C ARG A 81 -7.32 16.00 -16.64
N TRP A 82 -7.70 15.54 -15.46
CA TRP A 82 -8.16 16.40 -14.36
C TRP A 82 -7.01 17.22 -13.74
N ALA A 83 -5.86 16.59 -13.47
CA ALA A 83 -4.69 17.18 -12.82
C ALA A 83 -4.07 18.34 -13.62
N ARG A 84 -4.29 18.42 -14.94
CA ARG A 84 -3.82 19.55 -15.79
C ARG A 84 -4.30 20.92 -15.30
N ARG A 85 -5.43 20.96 -14.60
CA ARG A 85 -6.04 22.19 -14.06
C ARG A 85 -5.32 22.73 -12.82
N ASP A 86 -4.59 21.87 -12.11
CA ASP A 86 -3.82 22.24 -10.93
C ASP A 86 -2.33 22.37 -11.29
N PRO A 87 -1.68 23.53 -11.10
CA PRO A 87 -0.28 23.72 -11.52
C PRO A 87 0.72 22.72 -10.91
N VAL A 88 0.53 22.36 -9.63
CA VAL A 88 1.41 21.44 -8.90
C VAL A 88 1.18 20.02 -9.40
N LEU A 89 -0.07 19.55 -9.45
CA LEU A 89 -0.35 18.20 -9.95
C LEU A 89 -0.03 18.06 -11.45
N ARG A 90 -0.17 19.12 -12.25
CA ARG A 90 0.28 19.13 -13.65
C ARG A 90 1.79 18.93 -13.77
N ARG A 91 2.59 19.53 -12.87
CA ARG A 91 4.04 19.27 -12.81
C ARG A 91 4.30 17.83 -12.42
N LEU A 92 3.75 17.39 -11.28
CA LEU A 92 3.98 16.05 -10.75
C LEU A 92 3.55 14.93 -11.71
N THR A 93 2.44 15.09 -12.44
CA THR A 93 2.00 14.09 -13.43
C THR A 93 2.88 14.02 -14.68
N ARG A 94 3.71 15.04 -14.95
CA ARG A 94 4.73 15.00 -16.00
C ARG A 94 6.01 14.35 -15.50
N GLU A 95 6.47 14.73 -14.31
CA GLU A 95 7.69 14.19 -13.69
C GLU A 95 7.52 12.71 -13.28
N LEU A 96 6.32 12.33 -12.86
CA LEU A 96 5.96 10.99 -12.41
C LEU A 96 5.08 10.26 -13.43
N VAL A 97 5.33 10.47 -14.74
CA VAL A 97 4.53 9.85 -15.80
C VAL A 97 4.53 8.32 -15.65
N GLY A 98 3.35 7.71 -15.68
CA GLY A 98 3.19 6.26 -15.53
C GLY A 98 3.26 5.76 -14.08
N PHE A 99 3.47 6.63 -13.07
CA PHE A 99 3.42 6.23 -11.67
C PHE A 99 2.02 5.74 -11.28
N ARG A 100 1.93 4.45 -10.95
CA ARG A 100 0.78 3.84 -10.28
C ARG A 100 1.14 3.48 -8.85
N PRO A 101 0.46 4.06 -7.84
CA PRO A 101 0.70 3.65 -6.47
C PRO A 101 0.38 2.17 -6.30
N PRO A 102 1.30 1.35 -5.74
CA PRO A 102 1.05 -0.06 -5.59
C PRO A 102 0.08 -0.29 -4.43
N LEU A 103 -0.85 -1.20 -4.64
CA LEU A 103 -1.86 -1.59 -3.66
C LEU A 103 -1.42 -2.85 -2.94
N ALA A 104 -1.90 -3.02 -1.71
CA ALA A 104 -1.72 -4.24 -0.94
C ALA A 104 -2.81 -5.25 -1.35
N PRO A 105 -2.46 -6.41 -1.93
CA PRO A 105 -3.47 -7.33 -2.43
C PRO A 105 -4.29 -8.03 -1.35
N ASP A 106 -3.72 -8.21 -0.17
CA ASP A 106 -4.36 -8.88 0.96
C ASP A 106 -4.80 -7.86 2.03
N PRO A 107 -6.07 -7.88 2.45
CA PRO A 107 -6.58 -6.91 3.43
C PRO A 107 -5.95 -7.10 4.82
N PHE A 108 -5.67 -8.34 5.22
CA PHE A 108 -5.05 -8.63 6.50
C PHE A 108 -3.60 -8.10 6.55
N GLU A 109 -2.81 -8.35 5.51
CA GLU A 109 -1.49 -7.77 5.32
C GLU A 109 -1.54 -6.22 5.38
N THR A 110 -2.56 -5.60 4.78
CA THR A 110 -2.76 -4.14 4.80
C THR A 110 -2.93 -3.61 6.21
N LEU A 111 -3.78 -4.24 7.01
CA LEU A 111 -4.08 -3.80 8.38
C LEU A 111 -2.90 -4.05 9.32
N ILE A 112 -2.24 -5.21 9.23
CA ILE A 112 -1.01 -5.47 10.00
C ILE A 112 0.07 -4.46 9.63
N GLY A 113 0.28 -4.19 8.34
CA GLY A 113 1.24 -3.18 7.88
C GLY A 113 0.93 -1.78 8.42
N SER A 114 -0.35 -1.41 8.49
CA SER A 114 -0.79 -0.15 9.08
C SER A 114 -0.52 -0.08 10.58
N ILE A 115 -0.85 -1.13 11.34
CA ILE A 115 -0.57 -1.23 12.78
C ILE A 115 0.94 -1.11 13.04
N THR A 116 1.76 -1.78 12.22
CA THR A 116 3.22 -1.70 12.30
C THR A 116 3.70 -0.25 12.12
N ALA A 117 3.15 0.48 11.14
CA ALA A 117 3.56 1.84 10.76
C ALA A 117 3.06 2.97 11.68
N GLN A 118 2.09 2.71 12.57
CA GLN A 118 1.57 3.75 13.49
C GLN A 118 2.68 4.37 14.34
N GLN A 119 2.79 5.71 14.39
CA GLN A 119 3.68 6.45 15.30
C GLN A 119 5.18 6.07 15.22
N VAL A 120 5.66 5.58 14.07
CA VAL A 120 7.08 5.27 13.85
C VAL A 120 7.52 5.74 12.45
N SER A 121 8.83 5.82 12.21
CA SER A 121 9.34 6.10 10.86
C SER A 121 9.06 4.93 9.91
N MET A 122 9.02 5.21 8.60
CA MET A 122 8.84 4.16 7.59
C MET A 122 9.98 3.13 7.62
N PHE A 123 11.23 3.55 7.85
CA PHE A 123 12.36 2.62 8.02
C PHE A 123 12.15 1.66 9.20
N ALA A 124 11.71 2.18 10.35
CA ALA A 124 11.40 1.34 11.51
C ALA A 124 10.21 0.41 11.23
N ALA A 125 9.17 0.91 10.55
CA ALA A 125 8.01 0.10 10.17
C ALA A 125 8.40 -1.07 9.26
N PHE A 126 9.22 -0.83 8.23
CA PHE A 126 9.71 -1.87 7.33
C PHE A 126 10.60 -2.89 8.06
N ALA A 127 11.50 -2.44 8.94
CA ALA A 127 12.33 -3.34 9.73
C ALA A 127 11.52 -4.25 10.68
N ILE A 128 10.51 -3.70 11.37
CA ILE A 128 9.61 -4.49 12.23
C ILE A 128 8.78 -5.46 11.38
N ARG A 129 8.22 -5.00 10.25
CA ARG A 129 7.45 -5.83 9.32
C ARG A 129 8.28 -6.99 8.78
N ASN A 130 9.53 -6.76 8.38
CA ASN A 130 10.41 -7.82 7.88
C ASN A 130 10.70 -8.86 8.97
N ARG A 131 11.01 -8.44 10.21
CA ARG A 131 11.19 -9.38 11.33
C ARG A 131 9.92 -10.22 11.59
N LEU A 132 8.73 -9.63 11.45
CA LEU A 132 7.46 -10.37 11.50
C LEU A 132 7.35 -11.41 10.37
N ILE A 133 7.66 -11.01 9.14
CA ILE A 133 7.62 -11.87 7.95
C ILE A 133 8.65 -13.00 8.05
N GLU A 134 9.87 -12.73 8.51
CA GLU A 134 10.90 -13.76 8.72
C GLU A 134 10.46 -14.77 9.78
N ARG A 135 9.91 -14.27 10.90
CA ARG A 135 9.52 -15.12 12.03
C ARG A 135 8.28 -15.95 11.76
N PHE A 136 7.27 -15.35 11.17
CA PHE A 136 5.93 -15.94 11.06
C PHE A 136 5.47 -16.13 9.61
N GLY A 137 6.20 -15.64 8.61
CA GLY A 137 5.91 -15.90 7.21
C GLY A 137 6.40 -17.27 6.77
N ARG A 138 6.39 -17.50 5.46
CA ARG A 138 6.95 -18.71 4.85
C ARG A 138 7.84 -18.30 3.67
N ARG A 139 9.13 -18.56 3.79
CA ARG A 139 10.10 -18.33 2.71
C ARG A 139 9.75 -19.20 1.49
N ALA A 140 9.84 -18.60 0.31
CA ALA A 140 9.88 -19.33 -0.96
C ALA A 140 11.33 -19.36 -1.47
N GLU A 141 11.61 -18.95 -2.70
CA GLU A 141 12.97 -18.95 -3.24
C GLU A 141 13.70 -17.66 -2.79
N HIS A 142 13.11 -16.52 -3.13
CA HIS A 142 13.61 -15.19 -2.78
C HIS A 142 12.71 -14.50 -1.76
N ALA A 143 11.42 -14.44 -2.03
CA ALA A 143 10.45 -13.70 -1.22
C ALA A 143 9.81 -14.57 -0.14
N TYR A 144 9.01 -13.93 0.71
CA TYR A 144 8.27 -14.58 1.78
C TYR A 144 6.77 -14.39 1.57
N ALA A 145 6.00 -15.45 1.78
CA ALA A 145 4.57 -15.31 2.02
C ALA A 145 4.36 -14.57 3.34
N PHE A 146 3.51 -13.54 3.30
CA PHE A 146 3.12 -12.81 4.51
C PHE A 146 2.48 -13.77 5.53
N PRO A 147 2.67 -13.55 6.85
CA PRO A 147 2.04 -14.38 7.88
C PRO A 147 0.51 -14.40 7.75
N THR A 148 -0.08 -15.60 7.69
CA THR A 148 -1.54 -15.76 7.75
C THR A 148 -2.07 -15.46 9.14
N ALA A 149 -3.34 -15.06 9.27
CA ALA A 149 -4.02 -14.91 10.57
C ALA A 149 -3.89 -16.17 11.46
N LYS A 150 -3.99 -17.38 10.88
CA LYS A 150 -3.77 -18.64 11.61
C LYS A 150 -2.39 -18.70 12.27
N ARG A 151 -1.33 -18.36 11.54
CA ARG A 151 0.05 -18.38 12.07
C ARG A 151 0.30 -17.30 13.13
N LEU A 152 -0.39 -16.15 13.04
CA LEU A 152 -0.29 -15.10 14.05
C LEU A 152 -1.14 -15.36 15.29
N ARG A 153 -2.22 -16.16 15.20
CA ARG A 153 -2.97 -16.61 16.39
C ARG A 153 -2.13 -17.43 17.36
N ASP A 154 -1.16 -18.18 16.84
CA ASP A 154 -0.24 -19.00 17.65
C ASP A 154 0.96 -18.18 18.19
N ALA A 155 1.03 -16.88 17.88
CA ALA A 155 2.05 -15.99 18.44
C ALA A 155 1.69 -15.56 19.87
N THR A 156 2.71 -15.13 20.63
CA THR A 156 2.52 -14.53 21.95
C THR A 156 2.89 -13.05 21.88
N GLN A 157 2.37 -12.26 22.82
CA GLN A 157 2.70 -10.83 22.92
C GLN A 157 4.21 -10.63 23.03
N ASP A 158 4.89 -11.42 23.88
CA ASP A 158 6.35 -11.38 24.06
C ASP A 158 7.13 -11.67 22.76
N LYS A 159 6.64 -12.61 21.94
CA LYS A 159 7.26 -12.88 20.64
C LYS A 159 7.14 -11.68 19.72
N LEU A 160 6.00 -10.97 19.72
CA LEU A 160 5.81 -9.77 18.88
C LEU A 160 6.62 -8.58 19.39
N THR A 161 6.70 -8.38 20.71
CA THR A 161 7.50 -7.29 21.29
C THR A 161 9.00 -7.50 21.03
N ALA A 162 9.49 -8.75 21.06
CA ALA A 162 10.86 -9.08 20.67
C ALA A 162 11.17 -8.73 19.19
N LEU A 163 10.16 -8.64 18.32
CA LEU A 163 10.29 -8.20 16.92
C LEU A 163 10.17 -6.66 16.77
N GLY A 164 10.08 -5.92 17.88
CA GLY A 164 10.04 -4.46 17.92
C GLY A 164 8.64 -3.84 17.92
N PHE A 165 7.57 -4.63 18.08
CA PHE A 165 6.25 -4.07 18.36
C PHE A 165 6.20 -3.51 19.79
N SER A 166 5.43 -2.43 19.99
CA SER A 166 5.05 -2.04 21.36
C SER A 166 4.04 -3.04 21.92
N GLY A 167 3.89 -3.10 23.24
CA GLY A 167 2.90 -3.99 23.89
C GLY A 167 1.49 -3.82 23.32
N ARG A 168 1.04 -2.57 23.13
CA ARG A 168 -0.26 -2.25 22.51
C ARG A 168 -0.37 -2.72 21.06
N LYS A 169 0.66 -2.50 20.23
CA LYS A 169 0.61 -2.97 18.83
C LYS A 169 0.64 -4.49 18.74
N ALA A 170 1.35 -5.17 19.64
CA ALA A 170 1.32 -6.62 19.73
C ALA A 170 -0.08 -7.13 20.08
N GLU A 171 -0.78 -6.50 21.03
CA GLU A 171 -2.20 -6.80 21.32
C GLU A 171 -3.08 -6.60 20.08
N TYR A 172 -2.89 -5.52 19.31
CA TYR A 172 -3.69 -5.24 18.12
C TYR A 172 -3.46 -6.27 17.01
N VAL A 173 -2.21 -6.69 16.79
CA VAL A 173 -1.87 -7.75 15.84
C VAL A 173 -2.52 -9.07 16.23
N LEU A 174 -2.46 -9.45 17.52
CA LEU A 174 -3.07 -10.69 18.01
C LEU A 174 -4.59 -10.62 17.94
N GLY A 175 -5.19 -9.49 18.35
CA GLY A 175 -6.62 -9.26 18.26
C GLY A 175 -7.11 -9.40 16.83
N LEU A 176 -6.49 -8.70 15.88
CA LEU A 176 -6.84 -8.79 14.46
C LEU A 176 -6.69 -10.22 13.90
N ALA A 177 -5.70 -10.99 14.36
CA ALA A 177 -5.54 -12.39 13.95
C ALA A 177 -6.65 -13.32 14.49
N GLN A 178 -7.29 -12.93 15.59
CA GLN A 178 -8.39 -13.65 16.24
C GLN A 178 -9.78 -13.24 15.75
N GLU A 179 -9.92 -12.04 15.19
CA GLU A 179 -11.20 -11.56 14.64
C GLU A 179 -11.72 -12.48 13.51
N PRO A 180 -12.99 -12.92 13.55
CA PRO A 180 -13.58 -13.76 12.52
C PRO A 180 -14.04 -12.96 11.28
N VAL A 181 -13.65 -11.69 11.16
CA VAL A 181 -14.13 -10.79 10.11
C VAL A 181 -13.53 -11.19 8.76
N ASP A 182 -14.39 -11.50 7.78
CA ASP A 182 -13.95 -11.56 6.39
C ASP A 182 -13.74 -10.13 5.87
N LEU A 183 -12.49 -9.69 5.90
CA LEU A 183 -12.10 -8.37 5.44
C LEU A 183 -12.32 -8.17 3.92
N ARG A 184 -12.57 -9.24 3.15
CA ARG A 184 -12.80 -9.16 1.71
C ARG A 184 -14.18 -8.59 1.38
N GLU A 185 -15.19 -8.85 2.22
CA GLU A 185 -16.54 -8.30 2.05
C GLU A 185 -16.56 -6.76 2.14
N LEU A 186 -15.56 -6.16 2.81
CA LEU A 186 -15.43 -4.71 2.91
C LEU A 186 -15.33 -4.02 1.53
N ALA A 187 -14.86 -4.71 0.49
CA ALA A 187 -14.74 -4.14 -0.85
C ALA A 187 -16.11 -3.77 -1.47
N GLU A 188 -17.18 -4.44 -1.05
CA GLU A 188 -18.54 -4.25 -1.58
C GLU A 188 -19.30 -3.13 -0.85
N LEU A 189 -18.77 -2.65 0.27
CA LEU A 189 -19.44 -1.68 1.13
C LEU A 189 -19.10 -0.24 0.75
N PRO A 190 -20.01 0.72 1.01
CA PRO A 190 -19.71 2.16 0.93
C PRO A 190 -18.55 2.56 1.85
N ASP A 191 -17.80 3.59 1.48
CA ASP A 191 -16.59 4.02 2.21
C ASP A 191 -16.83 4.32 3.69
N ASP A 192 -17.98 4.93 4.02
CA ASP A 192 -18.35 5.20 5.43
C ASP A 192 -18.62 3.92 6.22
N GLU A 193 -19.22 2.91 5.59
CA GLU A 193 -19.45 1.61 6.22
C GLU A 193 -18.14 0.87 6.47
N VAL A 194 -17.23 0.88 5.48
CA VAL A 194 -15.89 0.31 5.64
C VAL A 194 -15.14 0.97 6.79
N LYS A 195 -15.16 2.31 6.87
CA LYS A 195 -14.55 3.04 7.99
C LYS A 195 -15.14 2.64 9.33
N ARG A 196 -16.48 2.62 9.45
CA ARG A 196 -17.17 2.23 10.70
C ARG A 196 -16.76 0.82 11.15
N ARG A 197 -16.76 -0.15 10.24
CA ARG A 197 -16.37 -1.54 10.56
C ARG A 197 -14.92 -1.64 10.96
N LEU A 198 -14.00 -1.00 10.23
CA LEU A 198 -12.58 -1.03 10.55
C LEU A 198 -12.28 -0.36 11.89
N VAL A 199 -12.87 0.80 12.18
CA VAL A 199 -12.67 1.53 13.45
C VAL A 199 -13.24 0.77 14.66
N SER A 200 -14.21 -0.14 14.44
CA SER A 200 -14.70 -1.00 15.51
C SER A 200 -13.68 -2.04 15.99
N ILE A 201 -12.65 -2.32 15.18
CA ILE A 201 -11.57 -3.25 15.52
C ILE A 201 -10.57 -2.52 16.44
N ARG A 202 -10.31 -3.11 17.60
CA ARG A 202 -9.37 -2.54 18.58
C ARG A 202 -7.99 -2.30 17.97
N GLY A 203 -7.53 -1.06 18.03
CA GLY A 203 -6.22 -0.65 17.51
C GLY A 203 -6.23 -0.08 16.09
N ILE A 204 -7.40 -0.09 15.43
CA ILE A 204 -7.59 0.53 14.13
C ILE A 204 -8.31 1.87 14.34
N GLY A 205 -7.62 2.96 14.00
CA GLY A 205 -8.18 4.30 13.99
C GLY A 205 -8.58 4.75 12.59
N GLU A 206 -9.19 5.93 12.50
CA GLU A 206 -9.63 6.53 11.24
C GLU A 206 -8.51 6.64 10.20
N TRP A 207 -7.30 7.07 10.62
CA TRP A 207 -6.12 7.12 9.75
C TRP A 207 -5.82 5.77 9.09
N THR A 208 -5.90 4.66 9.85
CA THR A 208 -5.69 3.31 9.31
C THR A 208 -6.83 2.90 8.38
N ALA A 209 -8.08 3.21 8.73
CA ALA A 209 -9.23 2.91 7.90
C ALA A 209 -9.17 3.65 6.55
N ILE A 210 -8.77 4.92 6.54
CA ILE A 210 -8.60 5.68 5.29
C ILE A 210 -7.44 5.11 4.46
N TRP A 211 -6.31 4.74 5.07
CA TRP A 211 -5.24 4.09 4.31
C TRP A 211 -5.63 2.71 3.78
N PHE A 212 -6.53 1.98 4.44
CA PHE A 212 -7.12 0.78 3.90
C PHE A 212 -7.98 1.07 2.66
N LEU A 213 -8.86 2.08 2.72
CA LEU A 213 -9.61 2.56 1.55
C LEU A 213 -8.67 2.93 0.39
N ALA A 214 -7.58 3.65 0.68
CA ALA A 214 -6.66 4.16 -0.32
C ALA A 214 -5.75 3.08 -0.94
N ARG A 215 -5.11 2.25 -0.09
CA ARG A 215 -4.03 1.32 -0.49
C ARG A 215 -4.48 -0.13 -0.63
N HIS A 216 -5.67 -0.50 -0.18
CA HIS A 216 -6.23 -1.83 -0.44
C HIS A 216 -7.43 -1.75 -1.41
N LEU A 217 -8.35 -0.81 -1.21
CA LEU A 217 -9.56 -0.72 -2.04
C LEU A 217 -9.47 0.27 -3.21
N ALA A 218 -8.33 0.98 -3.34
CA ALA A 218 -8.11 2.01 -4.36
C ALA A 218 -9.24 3.07 -4.45
N ARG A 219 -9.94 3.34 -3.35
CA ARG A 219 -11.09 4.25 -3.35
C ARG A 219 -10.63 5.66 -3.74
N PRO A 220 -11.26 6.29 -4.74
CA PRO A 220 -10.73 7.49 -5.36
C PRO A 220 -10.76 8.71 -4.43
N ARG A 221 -11.74 8.75 -3.52
CA ARG A 221 -11.94 9.84 -2.55
C ARG A 221 -11.24 9.65 -1.20
N ALA A 222 -10.42 8.60 -1.04
CA ALA A 222 -9.70 8.35 0.20
C ALA A 222 -8.56 9.37 0.39
N TRP A 223 -8.79 10.39 1.24
CA TRP A 223 -7.80 11.39 1.64
C TRP A 223 -7.29 11.09 3.06
N PRO A 224 -6.03 10.64 3.26
CA PRO A 224 -5.47 10.25 4.57
C PRO A 224 -5.29 11.41 5.57
N ILE A 225 -6.40 11.91 6.11
CA ILE A 225 -6.42 12.98 7.12
C ILE A 225 -5.57 12.58 8.33
N GLY A 226 -4.71 13.50 8.77
CA GLY A 226 -3.83 13.32 9.93
C GLY A 226 -2.55 12.54 9.62
N ASP A 227 -2.28 12.23 8.35
CA ASP A 227 -1.00 11.69 7.92
C ASP A 227 0.06 12.79 7.87
N LEU A 228 1.02 12.75 8.79
CA LEU A 228 2.04 13.79 8.94
C LEU A 228 2.91 13.96 7.68
N ALA A 229 3.13 12.90 6.91
CA ALA A 229 3.90 12.98 5.68
C ALA A 229 3.09 13.67 4.58
N LEU A 230 1.79 13.41 4.50
CA LEU A 230 0.88 14.09 3.58
C LEU A 230 0.72 15.56 3.98
N ASP A 231 0.56 15.87 5.27
CA ASP A 231 0.48 17.25 5.77
C ASP A 231 1.75 18.03 5.39
N LYS A 232 2.92 17.41 5.54
CA LYS A 232 4.20 17.99 5.11
C LYS A 232 4.23 18.21 3.59
N ALA A 233 3.78 17.23 2.79
CA ALA A 233 3.73 17.35 1.33
C ALA A 233 2.82 18.49 0.88
N VAL A 234 1.63 18.60 1.47
CA VAL A 234 0.69 19.70 1.20
C VAL A 234 1.32 21.05 1.55
N ARG A 235 1.84 21.22 2.76
CA ARG A 235 2.47 22.50 3.18
C ARG A 235 3.69 22.89 2.35
N THR A 236 4.42 21.91 1.82
CA THR A 236 5.63 22.16 1.01
C THR A 236 5.27 22.53 -0.42
N LEU A 237 4.31 21.81 -1.01
CA LEU A 237 3.96 21.94 -2.43
C LEU A 237 2.88 23.00 -2.68
N TYR A 238 2.06 23.29 -1.67
CA TYR A 238 1.05 24.33 -1.63
C TYR A 238 1.25 25.19 -0.38
N PRO A 239 2.19 26.15 -0.38
CA PRO A 239 2.46 27.02 0.76
C PRO A 239 1.24 27.87 1.19
N GLU A 240 0.29 28.07 0.29
CA GLU A 240 -0.99 28.74 0.53
C GLU A 240 -2.04 27.85 1.20
N ALA A 241 -1.77 26.55 1.35
CA ALA A 241 -2.68 25.64 2.00
C ALA A 241 -2.88 26.02 3.48
N GLY A 242 -4.14 26.18 3.87
CA GLY A 242 -4.55 26.33 5.26
C GLY A 242 -4.46 24.99 6.00
N ASP A 243 -5.61 24.46 6.40
CA ASP A 243 -5.68 23.12 7.01
C ASP A 243 -5.56 22.02 5.93
N PRO A 244 -4.52 21.15 5.97
CA PRO A 244 -4.39 20.02 5.04
C PRO A 244 -5.58 19.06 5.03
N ARG A 245 -6.39 19.03 6.11
CA ARG A 245 -7.60 18.21 6.18
C ARG A 245 -8.66 18.71 5.21
N ALA A 246 -8.98 20.01 5.25
CA ALA A 246 -9.90 20.66 4.33
C ALA A 246 -9.31 20.75 2.91
N PHE A 247 -7.98 20.83 2.78
CA PHE A 247 -7.31 20.93 1.49
C PHE A 247 -7.61 19.75 0.56
N GLY A 248 -7.87 18.56 1.12
CA GLY A 248 -8.24 17.37 0.35
C GLY A 248 -9.49 17.54 -0.52
N GLU A 249 -10.44 18.38 -0.13
CA GLU A 249 -11.70 18.63 -0.88
C GLU A 249 -11.43 19.19 -2.28
N ARG A 250 -10.37 20.01 -2.42
CA ARG A 250 -9.92 20.56 -3.72
C ARG A 250 -9.62 19.45 -4.74
N PHE A 251 -9.25 18.27 -4.26
CA PHE A 251 -8.82 17.18 -5.10
C PHE A 251 -9.95 16.25 -5.55
N GLU A 252 -11.22 16.57 -5.32
CA GLU A 252 -12.32 15.74 -5.79
C GLU A 252 -12.37 15.61 -7.33
N PRO A 253 -12.57 14.39 -7.89
CA PRO A 253 -12.77 13.08 -7.23
C PRO A 253 -11.49 12.26 -7.03
N PHE A 254 -10.30 12.82 -7.24
CA PHE A 254 -9.01 12.14 -7.24
C PHE A 254 -8.17 12.39 -5.98
N GLN A 255 -8.80 12.45 -4.80
CA GLN A 255 -8.09 12.67 -3.54
C GLN A 255 -6.98 11.65 -3.31
N ASN A 256 -7.25 10.36 -3.56
CA ASN A 256 -6.31 9.28 -3.31
C ASN A 256 -5.07 9.38 -4.22
N LEU A 257 -5.26 9.51 -5.53
CA LEU A 257 -4.15 9.68 -6.47
C LEU A 257 -3.38 10.98 -6.20
N SER A 258 -4.07 12.08 -5.87
CA SER A 258 -3.41 13.33 -5.48
C SER A 258 -2.53 13.13 -4.25
N ALA A 259 -3.02 12.48 -3.19
CA ALA A 259 -2.23 12.18 -1.99
C ALA A 259 -0.97 11.37 -2.33
N HIS A 260 -1.11 10.33 -3.16
CA HIS A 260 0.03 9.52 -3.59
C HIS A 260 1.05 10.29 -4.42
N TYR A 261 0.61 11.15 -5.35
CA TYR A 261 1.51 11.96 -6.16
C TYR A 261 2.22 13.04 -5.33
N LEU A 262 1.55 13.67 -4.37
CA LEU A 262 2.17 14.65 -3.46
C LEU A 262 3.23 13.99 -2.57
N LEU A 263 2.91 12.84 -1.96
CA LEU A 263 3.86 12.07 -1.15
C LEU A 263 5.08 11.63 -1.96
N THR A 264 4.86 11.16 -3.18
CA THR A 264 5.93 10.67 -4.05
C THR A 264 6.78 11.81 -4.60
N GLY A 265 6.14 12.91 -5.05
CA GLY A 265 6.81 14.12 -5.52
C GLY A 265 7.70 14.73 -4.46
N LEU A 266 7.20 14.88 -3.23
CA LEU A 266 8.01 15.40 -2.12
C LEU A 266 9.23 14.49 -1.82
N ARG A 267 9.02 13.17 -1.83
CA ARG A 267 10.07 12.20 -1.49
C ARG A 267 11.16 12.12 -2.57
N LEU A 268 10.77 12.17 -3.85
CA LEU A 268 11.69 12.14 -4.99
C LEU A 268 12.23 13.52 -5.38
N GLN A 269 11.75 14.58 -4.72
CA GLN A 269 12.16 15.97 -4.94
C GLN A 269 11.91 16.49 -6.36
N VAL A 270 10.71 16.21 -6.91
CA VAL A 270 10.26 16.62 -8.25
C VAL A 270 9.03 17.53 -8.25
#